data_AF-A0A846UJ30-F1
#
_entry.id   AF-A0A846UJ30-F1
#
_cell.length_a   1.000
_cell.length_b   1.000
_cell.length_c   1.000
_cell.angle_alpha   90.00
_cell.angle_beta   90.00
_cell.angle_gamma   90.00
#
_symmetry.space_group_name_H-M   'P 1'
#
loop_
_entity.id
_entity.type
_entity.pdbx_description
1 polymer ?
#
loop_
_entity_poly.entity_id
_entity_poly.type
_entity_poly.pdbx_seq_one_letter_code
_entity_poly.pdbx_strand_id
1 'polypeptide(L)'
;MPPLSINLFLHGEALTLTRVCSMGAGDQLIIECRVGRIPPGREAFWHERLLVLNFQICTLQRSGYSLCPDTAEVTCSATCPLDGLSPETIYASAVRLATTVRQWRVSLSQADA
;
A
#
# COMPACT_ATOMS: atom_id res chain seq x y z
N MET A 1 -19.88 4.73 -12.88
CA MET A 1 -19.05 5.94 -12.65
C MET A 1 -17.60 5.57 -12.94
N PRO A 2 -16.81 6.44 -13.60
CA PRO A 2 -15.37 6.21 -13.73
C PRO A 2 -14.69 6.24 -12.34
N PRO A 3 -13.59 5.50 -12.15
CA PRO A 3 -12.80 5.59 -10.93
C PRO A 3 -12.27 7.02 -10.77
N LEU A 4 -12.41 7.59 -9.58
CA LEU A 4 -11.84 8.87 -9.20
C LEU A 4 -10.58 8.61 -8.40
N SER A 5 -9.45 9.16 -8.87
CA SER A 5 -8.16 9.05 -8.20
C SER A 5 -7.60 10.42 -7.85
N ILE A 6 -7.04 10.54 -6.65
CA ILE A 6 -6.38 11.74 -6.14
C ILE A 6 -4.96 11.36 -5.72
N ASN A 7 -3.97 12.12 -6.20
CA ASN A 7 -2.58 11.96 -5.78
C ASN A 7 -2.27 12.91 -4.62
N LEU A 8 -1.62 12.39 -3.59
CA LEU A 8 -1.22 13.13 -2.39
C LEU A 8 0.28 12.92 -2.13
N PHE A 9 0.89 13.88 -1.44
CA PHE A 9 2.23 13.72 -0.89
C PHE A 9 2.18 13.89 0.63
N LEU A 10 2.55 12.85 1.38
CA LEU A 10 2.51 12.85 2.84
C LEU A 10 3.78 12.19 3.39
N HIS A 11 4.45 12.86 4.34
CA HIS A 11 5.66 12.35 5.02
C HIS A 11 6.82 11.91 4.10
N GLY A 12 6.90 12.47 2.89
CA GLY A 12 7.92 12.09 1.90
C GLY A 12 7.48 10.99 0.93
N GLU A 13 6.25 10.50 1.08
CA GLU A 13 5.69 9.42 0.27
C GLU A 13 4.61 9.95 -0.68
N ALA A 14 4.60 9.41 -1.90
CA ALA A 14 3.52 9.62 -2.86
C ALA A 14 2.44 8.57 -2.65
N LEU A 15 1.20 9.02 -2.41
CA LEU A 15 0.03 8.16 -2.23
C LEU A 15 -1.01 8.44 -3.31
N THR A 16 -1.73 7.40 -3.70
CA THR A 16 -2.90 7.48 -4.57
C THR A 16 -4.13 7.04 -3.79
N LEU A 17 -5.18 7.86 -3.81
CA LEU A 17 -6.47 7.55 -3.23
C LEU A 17 -7.44 7.28 -4.37
N THR A 18 -7.94 6.06 -4.47
CA THR A 18 -8.84 5.64 -5.54
C THR A 18 -10.17 5.20 -4.95
N ARG A 19 -11.27 5.83 -5.36
CA ARG A 19 -12.62 5.33 -5.08
C ARG A 19 -12.93 4.19 -6.04
N VAL A 20 -13.29 3.04 -5.49
CA VAL A 20 -13.70 1.85 -6.24
C VAL A 20 -15.15 1.53 -5.88
N CYS A 21 -15.99 1.50 -6.92
CA CYS A 21 -17.37 1.06 -6.83
C CYS A 21 -17.46 -0.34 -7.43
N SER A 22 -17.65 -1.37 -6.61
CA SER A 22 -17.83 -2.75 -7.11
C SER A 22 -19.26 -3.22 -6.88
N MET A 23 -19.81 -3.97 -7.84
CA MET A 23 -21.08 -4.66 -7.66
C MET A 23 -20.87 -5.83 -6.69
N GLY A 24 -21.02 -5.56 -5.39
CA GLY A 24 -21.01 -6.60 -4.33
C GLY A 24 -20.27 -6.24 -3.05
N ALA A 25 -19.26 -5.36 -3.09
CA ALA A 25 -18.45 -5.02 -1.91
C ALA A 25 -18.67 -3.59 -1.36
N GLY A 26 -19.70 -2.90 -1.87
CA GLY A 26 -19.98 -1.50 -1.53
C GLY A 26 -18.97 -0.53 -2.14
N ASP A 27 -19.13 0.75 -1.82
CA ASP A 27 -18.17 1.79 -2.17
C ASP A 27 -16.97 1.72 -1.25
N GLN A 28 -15.78 1.65 -1.84
CA GLN A 28 -14.52 1.53 -1.10
C GLN A 28 -13.54 2.62 -1.52
N LEU A 29 -12.72 3.03 -0.56
CA LEU A 29 -11.54 3.85 -0.79
C LEU A 29 -10.32 2.95 -0.66
N ILE A 30 -9.50 2.92 -1.71
CA ILE A 30 -8.19 2.28 -1.70
C ILE A 30 -7.15 3.39 -1.60
N ILE A 31 -6.29 3.29 -0.59
CA ILE A 31 -5.13 4.16 -0.40
C ILE A 31 -3.90 3.34 -0.76
N GLU A 32 -3.16 3.75 -1.78
CA GLU A 32 -1.97 3.05 -2.28
C GLU A 32 -0.73 3.91 -2.07
N CYS A 33 0.36 3.28 -1.66
CA CYS A 33 1.66 3.92 -1.51
C CYS A 33 2.72 3.05 -2.18
N ARG A 34 3.54 3.66 -3.03
CA ARG A 34 4.60 2.97 -3.77
C ARG A 34 5.77 2.66 -2.86
N VAL A 35 6.17 1.40 -2.78
CA VAL A 35 7.34 0.97 -2.00
C VAL A 35 8.61 1.13 -2.82
N GLY A 36 8.59 0.65 -4.06
CA GLY A 36 9.76 0.62 -4.94
C GLY A 36 9.65 -0.49 -5.98
N ARG A 37 10.75 -0.76 -6.69
CA ARG A 37 10.87 -1.90 -7.60
C ARG A 37 11.80 -2.94 -6.99
N ILE A 38 11.48 -4.22 -7.14
CA ILE A 38 12.37 -5.31 -6.73
C ILE A 38 13.65 -5.25 -7.59
N PRO A 39 14.85 -5.26 -6.97
CA PRO A 39 16.10 -5.32 -7.72
C PRO A 39 16.22 -6.62 -8.52
N PRO A 40 16.74 -6.59 -9.76
CA PRO A 40 16.99 -7.80 -10.54
C PRO A 40 17.90 -8.79 -9.80
N GLY A 41 17.55 -10.08 -9.83
CA GLY A 41 18.31 -11.14 -9.15
C GLY A 41 18.05 -11.26 -7.64
N ARG A 42 17.12 -10.47 -7.10
CA ARG A 42 16.72 -10.48 -5.68
C ARG A 42 15.26 -10.90 -5.48
N GLU A 43 14.61 -11.40 -6.54
CA GLU A 43 13.17 -11.67 -6.58
C GLU A 43 12.75 -12.67 -5.51
N ALA A 44 13.45 -13.80 -5.39
CA ALA A 44 13.12 -14.83 -4.40
C ALA A 44 13.15 -14.29 -2.97
N PHE A 45 14.19 -13.53 -2.62
CA PHE A 45 14.33 -12.90 -1.30
C PHE A 45 13.21 -11.89 -1.03
N TRP A 46 12.94 -11.01 -1.99
CA TRP A 46 11.89 -10.01 -1.86
C TRP A 46 10.50 -10.65 -1.77
N HIS A 47 10.20 -11.68 -2.56
CA HIS A 47 8.93 -12.41 -2.49
C HIS A 47 8.73 -13.04 -1.11
N GLU A 48 9.74 -13.73 -0.58
CA GLU A 48 9.69 -14.31 0.77
C GLU A 48 9.42 -13.24 1.82
N ARG A 49 10.17 -12.12 1.76
CA ARG A 49 9.97 -11.01 2.70
C ARG A 49 8.58 -10.41 2.59
N LEU A 50 8.09 -10.12 1.40
CA LEU A 50 6.75 -9.56 1.19
C LEU A 50 5.66 -10.50 1.73
N LEU A 51 5.81 -11.82 1.59
CA LEU A 51 4.88 -12.79 2.18
C LEU A 51 4.89 -12.74 3.71
N VAL A 52 6.07 -12.68 4.34
CA VAL A 52 6.19 -12.53 5.80
C VAL A 52 5.56 -11.22 6.27
N LEU A 53 5.80 -10.12 5.56
CA LEU A 53 5.22 -8.82 5.87
C LEU A 53 3.70 -8.84 5.75
N ASN A 54 3.17 -9.42 4.68
CA ASN A 54 1.73 -9.57 4.50
C ASN A 54 1.10 -10.38 5.65
N PHE A 55 1.75 -11.46 6.08
CA PHE A 55 1.29 -12.23 7.24
C PHE A 55 1.23 -11.37 8.52
N GLN A 56 2.26 -10.56 8.78
CA GLN A 56 2.33 -9.69 9.96
C GLN A 56 1.36 -8.50 9.91
N ILE A 57 1.12 -7.94 8.73
CA ILE A 57 0.43 -6.64 8.57
C ILE A 57 -1.06 -6.81 8.26
N CYS A 58 -1.45 -7.89 7.56
CA CYS A 58 -2.86 -8.18 7.28
C CYS A 58 -3.69 -8.28 8.57
N THR A 59 -3.09 -8.76 9.66
CA THR A 59 -3.75 -8.89 10.96
C THR A 59 -3.85 -7.57 11.74
N LEU A 60 -2.95 -6.61 11.51
CA LEU A 60 -2.80 -5.43 12.37
C LEU A 60 -3.23 -4.10 11.73
N GLN A 61 -3.11 -3.95 10.42
CA GLN A 61 -3.24 -2.64 9.77
C GLN A 61 -4.27 -2.58 8.65
N ARG A 62 -4.93 -3.70 8.32
CA ARG A 62 -5.83 -3.84 7.14
C ARG A 62 -5.18 -3.32 5.85
N SER A 63 -3.86 -3.47 5.76
CA SER A 63 -3.06 -3.14 4.59
C SER A 63 -2.31 -4.37 4.11
N GLY A 64 -1.93 -4.35 2.84
CA GLY A 64 -1.20 -5.44 2.20
C GLY A 64 -0.30 -4.95 1.08
N TYR A 65 0.79 -5.67 0.89
CA TYR A 65 1.70 -5.51 -0.22
C TYR A 65 1.23 -6.34 -1.42
N SER A 66 1.29 -5.70 -2.59
CA SER A 66 1.08 -6.31 -3.89
C SER A 66 2.29 -6.07 -4.78
N LEU A 67 2.48 -6.97 -5.74
CA LEU A 67 3.56 -6.92 -6.72
C LEU A 67 2.95 -6.91 -8.12
N CYS A 68 3.35 -5.93 -8.94
CA CYS A 68 3.06 -5.94 -10.37
C CYS A 68 4.04 -6.92 -11.07
N PRO A 69 3.56 -8.01 -11.70
CA PRO A 69 4.43 -9.01 -12.30
C PRO A 69 5.25 -8.45 -13.48
N ASP A 70 4.69 -7.49 -14.22
CA ASP A 70 5.32 -6.95 -15.44
C ASP A 70 6.42 -5.92 -15.14
N THR A 71 6.28 -5.19 -14.03
CA THR A 71 7.17 -4.06 -13.70
C THR A 71 8.02 -4.29 -12.46
N ALA A 72 7.80 -5.42 -11.77
CA ALA A 72 8.35 -5.74 -10.45
C ALA A 72 8.11 -4.63 -9.41
N GLU A 73 7.08 -3.80 -9.61
CA GLU A 73 6.73 -2.69 -8.72
C GLU A 73 5.95 -3.21 -7.52
N VAL A 74 6.40 -2.81 -6.33
CA VAL A 74 5.79 -3.16 -5.06
C VAL A 74 4.98 -1.97 -4.57
N THR A 75 3.72 -2.23 -4.25
CA THR A 75 2.77 -1.26 -3.68
C THR A 75 2.26 -1.77 -2.35
N CYS A 76 2.08 -0.88 -1.38
CA CYS A 76 1.36 -1.17 -0.16
C CYS A 76 0.01 -0.46 -0.23
N SER A 77 -1.07 -1.18 0.01
CA SER A 77 -2.43 -0.64 -0.10
C SER A 77 -3.21 -0.86 1.19
N ALA A 78 -4.08 0.08 1.53
CA ALA A 78 -5.08 -0.06 2.59
C ALA A 78 -6.46 0.15 1.96
N THR A 79 -7.42 -0.71 2.32
CA THR A 79 -8.80 -0.60 1.83
C THR A 79 -9.72 -0.26 2.99
N CYS A 80 -10.54 0.76 2.83
CA CYS A 80 -11.56 1.15 3.79
C CYS A 80 -12.93 1.32 3.12
N PRO A 81 -14.03 0.88 3.76
CA PRO A 81 -15.39 1.19 3.29
C PRO A 81 -15.59 2.71 3.29
N LEU A 82 -16.19 3.27 2.24
CA LEU A 82 -16.51 4.70 2.18
C LEU A 82 -17.64 5.09 3.14
N ASP A 83 -18.52 4.14 3.45
CA ASP A 83 -19.63 4.35 4.38
C ASP A 83 -19.08 4.66 5.78
N GLY A 84 -19.32 5.89 6.25
CA GLY A 84 -18.90 6.35 7.57
C GLY A 84 -17.43 6.79 7.67
N LEU A 85 -16.70 6.90 6.56
CA LEU A 85 -15.35 7.48 6.59
C LEU A 85 -15.41 8.98 6.83
N SER A 86 -14.68 9.43 7.85
CA SER A 86 -14.40 10.86 8.06
C SER A 86 -13.07 11.26 7.39
N PRO A 87 -12.88 12.54 7.02
CA PRO A 87 -11.60 13.03 6.52
C PRO A 87 -10.42 12.72 7.45
N GLU A 88 -10.63 12.78 8.76
CA GLU A 88 -9.61 12.48 9.78
C GLU A 88 -9.20 11.01 9.74
N THR A 89 -10.15 10.10 9.50
CA THR A 89 -9.89 8.66 9.42
C THR A 89 -9.15 8.30 8.13
N ILE A 90 -9.47 8.98 7.03
CA ILE A 90 -8.73 8.87 5.76
C ILE A 90 -7.30 9.35 5.96
N TYR A 91 -7.13 10.53 6.55
CA TYR A 91 -5.82 11.11 6.82
C TYR A 91 -4.97 10.21 7.73
N ALA A 92 -5.52 9.73 8.85
CA ALA A 92 -4.82 8.83 9.76
C ALA A 92 -4.39 7.51 9.08
N SER A 93 -5.23 6.99 8.19
CA SER A 93 -4.91 5.78 7.43
C SER A 93 -3.81 6.03 6.39
N ALA A 94 -3.85 7.17 5.69
CA ALA A 94 -2.82 7.57 4.75
C ALA A 94 -1.46 7.79 5.44
N VAL A 95 -1.44 8.49 6.59
CA VAL A 95 -0.23 8.71 7.40
C VAL A 95 0.36 7.39 7.89
N ARG A 96 -0.48 6.48 8.39
CA ARG A 96 -0.04 5.15 8.84
C ARG A 96 0.57 4.38 7.68
N LEU A 97 -0.09 4.36 6.51
CA LEU A 97 0.42 3.67 5.32
C LEU A 97 1.78 4.24 4.88
N ALA A 98 1.92 5.56 4.80
CA ALA A 98 3.17 6.23 4.45
C ALA A 98 4.30 5.89 5.43
N THR A 99 4.00 5.88 6.73
CA THR A 99 4.99 5.54 7.77
C THR A 99 5.41 4.08 7.68
N THR A 100 4.46 3.16 7.49
CA THR A 100 4.74 1.73 7.28
C THR A 100 5.64 1.53 6.06
N VAL A 101 5.30 2.12 4.90
CA VAL A 101 6.12 2.00 3.69
C VAL A 101 7.53 2.52 3.91
N ARG A 102 7.68 3.68 4.57
CA ARG A 102 8.98 4.25 4.86
C ARG A 102 9.84 3.34 5.75
N GLN A 103 9.27 2.77 6.80
CA GLN A 103 9.96 1.83 7.69
C GLN A 103 10.43 0.59 6.93
N TRP A 104 9.53 -0.02 6.14
CA TRP A 104 9.86 -1.24 5.41
C TRP A 104 10.82 -1.02 4.26
N ARG A 105 10.74 0.13 3.57
CA ARG A 105 11.72 0.49 2.54
C ARG A 105 13.14 0.50 3.13
N VAL A 106 13.31 1.05 4.33
CA VAL A 106 14.60 1.02 5.04
C VAL A 106 15.02 -0.42 5.35
N SER A 107 14.15 -1.23 5.96
CA SER A 107 14.47 -2.62 6.30
C SER A 107 14.79 -3.49 5.08
N LEU A 108 14.08 -3.30 3.97
CA LEU A 108 14.32 -4.03 2.71
C LEU A 108 15.64 -3.59 2.08
N SER A 109 15.93 -2.28 2.07
CA SER A 109 17.21 -1.75 1.55
C SER A 109 18.43 -2.15 2.37
N GLN A 110 18.29 -2.29 3.70
CA GLN A 110 19.39 -2.73 4.57
C GLN A 110 19.71 -4.22 4.41
N ALA A 111 18.72 -5.02 3.99
CA ALA A 111 18.95 -6.43 3.67
C ALA A 111 19.60 -6.64 2.28
N ASP A 112 19.65 -5.58 1.47
CA ASP A 112 20.33 -5.55 0.16
C ASP A 112 21.82 -5.16 0.25
N ALA A 113 22.29 -4.68 1.40
CA ALA A 113 23.70 -4.39 1.69
C ALA A 113 24.44 -5.60 2.27
#